data_AF-A0A6P4CXK2-F1
#
_entry.id   AF-A0A6P4CXK2-F1
#
_cell.length_a   1.000
_cell.length_b   1.000
_cell.length_c   1.000
_cell.angle_alpha   90.00
_cell.angle_beta   90.00
_cell.angle_gamma   90.00
#
_symmetry.space_group_name_H-M   'P 1'
#
loop_
_entity.id
_entity.type
_entity.pdbx_description
1 polymer ?
#
loop_
_entity_poly.entity_id
_entity_poly.type
_entity_poly.pdbx_seq_one_letter_code
_entity_poly.pdbx_strand_id
1 'polypeptide(L)'
;MGGLFFLYGQGGCGKTFLWSTISCSIRSKGGIILNVASCGIVVLLLPNGRTALSRFKISLAINKDSLCSIKQGSPLARLISKAKLITWDETPMISKYCYETLDKCLRDILRCSDSYNAHLPFGGKVVVLGGDFRQILPVILRGSRQDIIQSSINSSYLWHNCKVLKLTKNMRLSLGENNNIQELRNFAEWLLKIGDDLAGDITDGKSIVHIPSLIKSSEIALDDLIDFVYPDMLSNLSVENYFKDRAILAPSSSIKG
;
A
#
# COMPACT_ATOMS: atom_id res chain seq x y z
N MET A 1 9.36 6.19 23.33
CA MET A 1 8.95 4.86 22.82
C MET A 1 9.22 4.80 21.34
N GLY A 2 9.98 3.79 20.89
CA GLY A 2 10.15 3.42 19.49
C GLY A 2 9.31 2.18 19.15
N GLY A 3 9.20 1.81 17.87
CA GLY A 3 8.53 0.57 17.49
C GLY A 3 8.20 0.46 16.00
N LEU A 4 8.13 -0.78 15.53
CA LEU A 4 7.66 -1.14 14.19
C LEU A 4 6.26 -1.76 14.29
N PHE A 5 5.32 -1.21 13.54
CA PHE A 5 3.95 -1.71 13.47
C PHE A 5 3.57 -1.99 12.02
N PHE A 6 2.71 -2.98 11.80
CA PHE A 6 2.10 -3.23 10.50
C PHE A 6 0.59 -3.15 10.64
N LEU A 7 -0.02 -2.16 10.01
CA LEU A 7 -1.46 -2.01 9.88
C LEU A 7 -1.96 -2.81 8.68
N TYR A 8 -2.44 -4.00 8.97
CA TYR A 8 -3.15 -4.83 8.02
C TYR A 8 -4.60 -4.37 7.90
N GLY A 9 -5.09 -4.22 6.67
CA GLY A 9 -6.51 -3.95 6.44
C GLY A 9 -6.86 -4.18 4.99
N GLN A 10 -8.06 -4.69 4.74
CA GLN A 10 -8.57 -4.91 3.39
C GLN A 10 -8.82 -3.60 2.65
N GLY A 11 -9.06 -3.71 1.34
CA GLY A 11 -9.66 -2.63 0.57
C GLY A 11 -10.97 -2.18 1.23
N GLY A 12 -11.11 -0.88 1.50
CA GLY A 12 -12.32 -0.31 2.11
C GLY A 12 -12.36 -0.29 3.63
N CYS A 13 -11.34 -0.79 4.35
CA CYS A 13 -11.27 -0.70 5.81
C CYS A 13 -10.86 0.69 6.36
N GLY A 14 -10.66 1.69 5.50
CA GLY A 14 -10.34 3.05 5.95
C GLY A 14 -8.87 3.31 6.31
N LYS A 15 -7.91 2.51 5.81
CA LYS A 15 -6.46 2.74 6.02
C LYS A 15 -6.03 4.18 5.67
N THR A 16 -6.42 4.65 4.49
CA THR A 16 -6.13 6.02 4.01
C THR A 16 -6.72 7.10 4.92
N PHE A 17 -7.93 6.89 5.42
CA PHE A 17 -8.56 7.79 6.39
C PHE A 17 -7.72 7.83 7.68
N LEU A 18 -7.31 6.66 8.19
CA LEU A 18 -6.47 6.59 9.39
C LEU A 18 -5.12 7.30 9.22
N TRP A 19 -4.46 7.17 8.07
CA TRP A 19 -3.23 7.93 7.77
C TRP A 19 -3.45 9.43 7.84
N SER A 20 -4.58 9.90 7.32
CA SER A 20 -4.95 11.31 7.37
C SER A 20 -5.23 11.76 8.81
N THR A 21 -6.01 11.00 9.58
CA THR A 21 -6.33 11.31 10.97
C THR A 21 -5.09 11.37 11.84
N ILE A 22 -4.19 10.38 11.75
CA ILE A 22 -2.93 10.36 12.52
C ILE A 22 -2.04 11.53 12.11
N SER A 23 -1.94 11.81 10.81
CA SER A 23 -1.14 12.93 10.31
C SER A 23 -1.64 14.27 10.86
N CYS A 24 -2.95 14.52 10.79
CA CYS A 24 -3.57 15.72 11.34
C CYS A 24 -3.36 15.82 12.86
N SER A 25 -3.56 14.73 13.60
CA SER A 25 -3.37 14.69 15.05
C SER A 25 -1.93 15.05 15.46
N ILE A 26 -0.91 14.47 14.81
CA ILE A 26 0.49 14.79 15.10
C ILE A 26 0.81 16.24 14.73
N ARG A 27 0.36 16.70 13.56
CA ARG A 27 0.63 18.07 13.08
C ARG A 27 -0.06 19.14 13.93
N SER A 28 -1.27 18.88 14.42
CA SER A 28 -1.99 19.79 15.32
C SER A 28 -1.22 20.07 16.61
N LYS A 29 -0.36 19.13 17.05
CA LYS A 29 0.52 19.25 18.22
C LYS A 29 1.92 19.79 17.86
N GLY A 30 2.08 20.41 16.69
CA GLY A 30 3.37 20.89 16.17
C GLY A 30 4.38 19.79 15.83
N GLY A 31 3.94 18.52 15.76
CA GLY A 31 4.79 17.39 15.45
C GLY A 31 5.03 17.23 13.94
N ILE A 32 6.13 16.54 13.61
CA ILE A 32 6.47 16.18 12.23
C ILE A 32 6.13 14.70 12.00
N ILE A 33 5.42 14.43 10.91
CA ILE A 33 5.12 13.10 10.39
C ILE A 33 5.62 13.00 8.95
N LEU A 34 6.21 11.87 8.59
CA LEU A 34 6.61 11.56 7.23
C LEU A 34 5.66 10.51 6.65
N ASN A 35 4.70 10.96 5.85
CA ASN A 35 3.83 10.08 5.09
C ASN A 35 4.53 9.66 3.80
N VAL A 36 4.72 8.35 3.62
CA VAL A 36 5.26 7.78 2.39
C VAL A 36 4.41 6.62 1.86
N ALA A 37 4.56 6.34 0.58
CA ALA A 37 3.97 5.15 -0.04
C ALA A 37 4.98 4.48 -0.99
N SER A 38 4.72 3.22 -1.30
CA SER A 38 5.54 2.43 -2.22
C SER A 38 5.41 2.86 -3.69
N CYS A 39 4.23 3.33 -4.12
CA CYS A 39 3.99 3.77 -5.50
C CYS A 39 3.51 5.23 -5.59
N GLY A 40 3.72 5.84 -6.77
CA GLY A 40 3.41 7.25 -7.01
C GLY A 40 1.91 7.59 -6.93
N ILE A 41 1.03 6.68 -7.34
CA ILE A 41 -0.42 6.94 -7.32
C ILE A 41 -0.98 7.02 -5.90
N VAL A 42 -0.49 6.19 -4.98
CA VAL A 42 -0.95 6.19 -3.58
C VAL A 42 -0.47 7.41 -2.80
N VAL A 43 0.66 8.01 -3.21
CA VAL A 43 1.14 9.26 -2.62
C VAL A 43 0.10 10.38 -2.70
N LEU A 44 -0.70 10.43 -3.77
CA LEU A 44 -1.74 11.45 -3.96
C LEU A 44 -2.83 11.38 -2.88
N LEU A 45 -3.01 10.20 -2.28
CA LEU A 45 -4.00 9.95 -1.23
C LEU A 45 -3.46 10.25 0.17
N LEU A 46 -2.17 10.56 0.30
CA LEU A 46 -1.51 10.81 1.58
C LEU A 46 -1.22 12.32 1.77
N PRO A 47 -1.56 12.90 2.93
CA PRO A 47 -1.25 14.30 3.20
C PRO A 47 0.26 14.56 3.15
N ASN A 48 0.70 15.47 2.27
CA ASN A 48 2.12 15.74 2.00
C ASN A 48 2.94 14.47 1.69
N GLY A 49 2.30 13.47 1.07
CA GLY A 49 2.91 12.20 0.74
C GLY A 49 4.12 12.36 -0.19
N ARG A 50 5.05 11.41 -0.12
CA ARG A 50 6.08 11.20 -1.15
C ARG A 50 6.31 9.72 -1.34
N THR A 51 6.82 9.31 -2.49
CA THR A 51 7.26 7.92 -2.65
C THR A 51 8.42 7.67 -1.70
N ALA A 52 8.48 6.49 -1.09
CA ALA A 52 9.52 6.18 -0.12
C ALA A 52 10.92 6.23 -0.74
N LEU A 53 11.05 5.74 -1.98
CA LEU A 53 12.30 5.80 -2.74
C LEU A 53 12.79 7.25 -2.91
N SER A 54 11.87 8.18 -3.23
CA SER A 54 12.19 9.61 -3.35
C SER A 54 12.49 10.27 -2.00
N ARG A 55 11.66 9.99 -0.98
CA ARG A 55 11.79 10.56 0.36
C ARG A 55 13.11 10.18 1.01
N PHE A 56 13.52 8.92 0.88
CA PHE A 56 14.66 8.36 1.57
C PHE A 56 15.89 8.15 0.68
N LYS A 57 15.85 8.61 -0.58
CA LYS A 57 16.96 8.47 -1.54
C LYS A 57 17.46 7.03 -1.64
N ILE A 58 16.52 6.09 -1.68
CA ILE A 58 16.80 4.66 -1.87
C ILE A 58 17.03 4.42 -3.37
N SER A 59 18.06 3.65 -3.71
CA SER A 59 18.35 3.26 -5.09
C SER A 59 17.20 2.44 -5.71
N LEU A 60 16.96 2.62 -7.01
CA LEU A 60 16.02 1.78 -7.77
C LEU A 60 16.54 0.35 -7.92
N ALA A 61 17.84 0.19 -8.14
CA ALA A 61 18.51 -1.10 -8.13
C ALA A 61 18.91 -1.40 -6.68
N ILE A 62 18.12 -2.23 -6.01
CA ILE A 62 18.29 -2.54 -4.59
C ILE A 62 18.70 -3.99 -4.38
N ASN A 63 19.65 -4.18 -3.47
CA ASN A 63 20.16 -5.45 -3.01
C ASN A 63 20.44 -5.38 -1.49
N LYS A 64 20.90 -6.48 -0.90
CA LYS A 64 21.20 -6.59 0.54
C LYS A 64 22.19 -5.54 1.06
N ASP A 65 23.12 -5.10 0.21
CA ASP A 65 24.20 -4.19 0.57
C ASP A 65 23.90 -2.73 0.23
N SER A 66 22.70 -2.47 -0.31
CA SER A 66 22.27 -1.13 -0.68
C SER A 66 22.10 -0.23 0.55
N LEU A 67 22.52 1.02 0.39
CA LEU A 67 22.41 2.08 1.39
C LEU A 67 21.58 3.25 0.85
N CYS A 68 20.95 3.99 1.75
CA CYS A 68 20.31 5.25 1.39
C CYS A 68 21.36 6.32 1.12
N SER A 69 21.18 7.11 0.07
CA SER A 69 22.06 8.24 -0.26
C SER A 69 21.70 9.50 0.55
N ILE A 70 21.62 9.37 1.89
CA ILE A 70 21.35 10.48 2.81
C ILE A 70 22.60 10.76 3.63
N LYS A 71 23.22 11.93 3.41
CA LYS A 71 24.37 12.38 4.21
C LYS A 71 23.94 12.75 5.64
N GLN A 72 24.74 12.38 6.63
CA GLN A 72 24.56 12.82 8.01
C GLN A 72 24.59 14.35 8.09
N GLY A 73 23.79 14.95 8.98
CA GLY A 73 23.68 16.41 9.12
C GLY A 73 22.94 17.14 7.99
N SER A 74 22.61 16.46 6.88
CA SER A 74 21.82 17.05 5.79
C SER A 74 20.45 17.55 6.27
N PRO A 75 19.81 18.50 5.54
CA PRO A 75 18.45 18.95 5.89
C PRO A 75 17.44 17.80 5.97
N LEU A 76 17.57 16.80 5.11
CA LEU A 76 16.74 15.60 5.13
C LEU A 76 17.02 14.73 6.37
N ALA A 77 18.28 14.50 6.73
CA ALA A 77 18.63 13.77 7.95
C ALA A 77 18.08 14.47 9.21
N ARG A 78 18.17 15.81 9.26
CA ARG A 78 17.57 16.61 10.34
C ARG A 78 16.04 16.49 10.38
N LEU A 79 15.38 16.52 9.22
CA LEU A 79 13.94 16.33 9.12
C LEU A 79 13.52 14.95 9.63
N ILE A 80 14.22 13.90 9.19
CA ILE A 80 14.01 12.52 9.63
C ILE A 80 14.24 12.41 11.14
N SER A 81 15.31 12.98 11.66
CA SER A 81 15.60 12.96 13.11
C SER A 81 14.47 13.59 13.92
N LYS A 82 13.95 14.75 13.50
CA LYS A 82 12.84 15.44 14.17
C LYS A 82 11.45 14.80 13.96
N ALA A 83 11.30 13.94 12.96
CA ALA A 83 10.03 13.27 12.70
C ALA A 83 9.64 12.34 13.87
N LYS A 84 8.41 12.48 14.38
CA LYS A 84 7.85 11.65 15.45
C LYS A 84 7.37 10.30 14.92
N LEU A 85 6.92 10.26 13.66
CA LEU A 85 6.35 9.07 13.05
C LEU A 85 6.67 9.03 11.55
N ILE A 86 6.94 7.83 11.04
CA ILE A 86 6.97 7.51 9.62
C ILE A 86 5.82 6.55 9.34
N THR A 87 4.94 6.91 8.40
CA THR A 87 3.92 5.99 7.88
C THR A 87 4.29 5.58 6.47
N TRP A 88 4.14 4.31 6.15
CA TRP A 88 4.46 3.77 4.84
C TRP A 88 3.29 2.93 4.33
N ASP A 89 2.62 3.37 3.27
CA ASP A 89 1.48 2.67 2.67
C ASP A 89 1.89 1.80 1.46
N GLU A 90 1.09 0.78 1.15
CA GLU A 90 1.35 -0.24 0.11
C GLU A 90 2.67 -1.00 0.29
N THR A 91 2.96 -1.38 1.53
CA THR A 91 4.25 -2.00 1.89
C THR A 91 4.50 -3.40 1.30
N PRO A 92 3.50 -4.28 1.11
CA PRO A 92 3.75 -5.57 0.46
C PRO A 92 4.28 -5.47 -0.97
N MET A 93 4.10 -4.33 -1.66
CA MET A 93 4.44 -4.16 -3.07
C MET A 93 5.94 -4.09 -3.38
N ILE A 94 6.80 -3.82 -2.40
CA ILE A 94 8.23 -3.57 -2.62
C ILE A 94 9.11 -4.56 -1.84
N SER A 95 10.32 -4.76 -2.35
CA SER A 95 11.28 -5.68 -1.75
C SER A 95 11.64 -5.29 -0.31
N LYS A 96 11.84 -6.31 0.53
CA LYS A 96 12.27 -6.19 1.91
C LYS A 96 13.54 -5.34 2.07
N TYR A 97 14.42 -5.38 1.07
CA TYR A 97 15.66 -4.62 1.07
C TYR A 97 15.42 -3.11 1.20
N CYS A 98 14.29 -2.58 0.71
CA CYS A 98 13.96 -1.16 0.88
C CYS A 98 13.84 -0.76 2.35
N TYR A 99 13.26 -1.64 3.16
CA TYR A 99 13.05 -1.42 4.58
C TYR A 99 14.35 -1.65 5.37
N GLU A 100 15.11 -2.68 5.01
CA GLU A 100 16.40 -2.98 5.65
C GLU A 100 17.44 -1.88 5.36
N THR A 101 17.46 -1.35 4.14
CA THR A 101 18.29 -0.20 3.77
C THR A 101 17.88 1.05 4.54
N LEU A 102 16.57 1.29 4.71
CA LEU A 102 16.08 2.38 5.55
C LEU A 102 16.46 2.18 7.02
N ASP A 103 16.35 0.97 7.56
CA ASP A 103 16.74 0.66 8.95
C ASP A 103 18.20 1.03 9.21
N LYS A 104 19.12 0.54 8.36
CA LYS A 104 20.55 0.88 8.42
C LYS A 104 20.76 2.41 8.39
N CYS A 105 20.12 3.10 7.44
CA CYS A 105 20.22 4.55 7.31
C CYS A 105 19.70 5.31 8.55
N LEU A 106 18.56 4.89 9.10
CA LEU A 106 17.98 5.54 10.26
C LEU A 106 18.82 5.32 11.52
N ARG A 107 19.44 4.13 11.68
CA ARG A 107 20.40 3.88 12.76
C ARG A 107 21.59 4.82 12.68
N ASP A 108 22.14 5.03 11.49
CA ASP A 108 23.27 5.95 11.29
C ASP A 108 22.87 7.42 11.55
N ILE A 109 21.73 7.86 11.04
CA ILE A 109 21.23 9.23 11.24
C ILE A 109 20.93 9.52 12.72
N LEU A 110 20.35 8.54 13.42
CA LEU A 110 19.88 8.72 14.80
C LEU A 110 20.94 8.40 15.85
N ARG A 111 22.12 7.88 15.48
CA ARG A 111 23.15 7.39 16.42
C ARG A 111 23.49 8.35 17.57
N CYS A 112 23.43 9.66 17.33
CA CYS A 112 23.73 10.70 18.32
C CYS A 112 22.47 11.38 18.91
N SER A 113 21.28 10.81 18.67
CA SER A 113 20.01 11.31 19.21
C SER A 113 19.71 10.66 20.56
N ASP A 114 19.19 11.43 21.52
CA ASP A 114 18.76 10.91 22.83
C ASP A 114 17.69 9.82 22.72
N SER A 115 16.93 9.83 21.63
CA SER A 115 15.88 8.85 21.34
C SER A 115 16.39 7.54 20.69
N TYR A 116 17.70 7.41 20.47
CA TYR A 116 18.27 6.27 19.77
C TYR A 116 18.20 4.99 20.60
N ASN A 117 17.87 3.88 19.94
CA ASN A 117 17.95 2.56 20.55
C ASN A 117 18.44 1.53 19.54
N ALA A 118 19.62 0.97 19.77
CA ALA A 118 20.26 -0.01 18.90
C ALA A 118 19.53 -1.37 18.87
N HIS A 119 18.74 -1.70 19.89
CA HIS A 119 18.01 -2.96 19.96
C HIS A 119 16.65 -2.91 19.26
N LEU A 120 16.19 -1.71 18.86
CA LEU A 120 14.92 -1.54 18.16
C LEU A 120 15.15 -1.31 16.66
N PRO A 121 14.22 -1.77 15.81
CA PRO A 121 14.16 -1.35 14.41
C PRO A 121 14.22 0.17 14.25
N PHE A 122 14.77 0.60 13.13
CA PHE A 122 14.91 1.98 12.68
C PHE A 122 15.59 2.89 13.70
N GLY A 123 16.54 2.35 14.48
CA GLY A 123 17.24 3.07 15.54
C GLY A 123 16.31 3.60 16.64
N GLY A 124 15.15 2.96 16.85
CA GLY A 124 14.14 3.41 17.80
C GLY A 124 13.12 4.42 17.22
N LYS A 125 13.16 4.74 15.93
CA LYS A 125 12.12 5.54 15.28
C LYS A 125 10.80 4.75 15.25
N VAL A 126 9.67 5.44 15.45
CA VAL A 126 8.35 4.84 15.26
C VAL A 126 8.03 4.77 13.77
N VAL A 127 7.81 3.56 13.26
CA VAL A 127 7.45 3.30 11.87
C VAL A 127 6.20 2.45 11.82
N VAL A 128 5.20 2.91 11.05
CA VAL A 128 3.96 2.18 10.84
C VAL A 128 3.83 1.86 9.35
N LEU A 129 3.95 0.58 9.03
CA LEU A 129 3.74 0.01 7.71
C LEU A 129 2.25 -0.25 7.49
N GLY A 130 1.79 -0.14 6.26
CA GLY A 130 0.41 -0.32 5.85
C GLY A 130 0.29 -1.14 4.58
N GLY A 131 -0.74 -1.98 4.50
CA GLY A 131 -1.04 -2.70 3.25
C GLY A 131 -1.94 -3.90 3.45
N ASP A 132 -2.14 -4.63 2.35
CA ASP A 132 -2.81 -5.92 2.33
C ASP A 132 -1.97 -6.94 1.54
N PHE A 133 -1.57 -8.03 2.17
CA PHE A 133 -0.79 -9.09 1.53
C PHE A 133 -1.57 -9.85 0.45
N ARG A 134 -2.90 -9.71 0.40
CA ARG A 134 -3.73 -10.25 -0.70
C ARG A 134 -3.69 -9.42 -1.97
N GLN A 135 -3.08 -8.24 -1.92
CA GLN A 135 -2.91 -7.38 -3.09
C GLN A 135 -1.62 -7.77 -3.82
N ILE A 136 -0.84 -6.77 -4.25
CA ILE A 136 0.35 -6.98 -5.06
C ILE A 136 1.55 -7.23 -4.15
N LEU A 137 2.18 -8.40 -4.31
CA LEU A 137 3.47 -8.76 -3.71
C LEU A 137 4.63 -8.15 -4.51
N PRO A 138 5.89 -8.21 -4.01
CA PRO A 138 7.02 -7.63 -4.71
C PRO A 138 7.22 -8.29 -6.08
N VAL A 139 7.25 -7.48 -7.13
CA VAL A 139 7.45 -7.97 -8.51
C VAL A 139 8.94 -8.27 -8.72
N ILE A 140 9.26 -9.54 -8.96
CA ILE A 140 10.62 -9.99 -9.30
C ILE A 140 10.59 -10.51 -10.72
N LEU A 141 11.27 -9.80 -11.63
CA LEU A 141 11.39 -10.21 -13.03
C LEU A 141 12.01 -11.61 -13.12
N ARG A 142 11.27 -12.57 -13.71
CA ARG A 142 11.68 -13.98 -13.84
C ARG A 142 11.95 -14.68 -12.50
N GLY A 143 11.43 -14.14 -11.39
CA GLY A 143 11.56 -14.74 -10.07
C GLY A 143 10.60 -15.89 -9.86
N SER A 144 11.04 -16.88 -9.09
CA SER A 144 10.19 -17.96 -8.58
C SER A 144 9.27 -17.49 -7.45
N ARG A 145 8.29 -18.31 -7.07
CA ARG A 145 7.47 -18.07 -5.85
C ARG A 145 8.33 -17.93 -4.60
N GLN A 146 9.42 -18.71 -4.50
CA GLN A 146 10.35 -18.63 -3.37
C GLN A 146 11.06 -17.28 -3.34
N ASP A 147 11.44 -16.74 -4.50
CA ASP A 147 12.07 -15.41 -4.59
C ASP A 147 11.11 -14.32 -4.11
N ILE A 148 9.83 -14.38 -4.50
CA ILE A 148 8.80 -13.41 -4.07
C ILE A 148 8.62 -13.45 -2.54
N ILE A 149 8.51 -14.65 -1.96
CA ILE A 149 8.42 -14.83 -0.50
C ILE A 149 9.68 -14.28 0.16
N GLN A 150 10.86 -14.60 -0.38
CA GLN A 150 12.13 -14.16 0.18
C GLN A 150 12.33 -12.65 0.08
N SER A 151 11.73 -11.99 -0.92
CA SER A 151 11.71 -10.54 -1.07
C SER A 151 10.61 -9.85 -0.26
N SER A 152 9.67 -10.58 0.31
CA SER A 152 8.58 -10.00 1.10
C SER A 152 9.07 -9.49 2.45
N ILE A 153 8.43 -8.44 2.98
CA ILE A 153 8.79 -7.83 4.28
C ILE A 153 8.72 -8.83 5.45
N ASN A 154 7.85 -9.84 5.37
CA ASN A 154 7.73 -10.89 6.39
C ASN A 154 8.99 -11.76 6.50
N SER A 155 9.81 -11.81 5.45
CA SER A 155 11.09 -12.52 5.39
C SER A 155 12.27 -11.61 5.76
N SER A 156 12.02 -10.40 6.26
CA SER A 156 13.04 -9.50 6.79
C SER A 156 13.28 -9.76 8.28
N TYR A 157 14.52 -9.54 8.73
CA TYR A 157 14.84 -9.56 10.16
C TYR A 157 14.01 -8.54 10.96
N LEU A 158 13.55 -7.46 10.32
CA LEU A 158 12.71 -6.44 10.94
C LEU A 158 11.35 -6.99 11.39
N TRP A 159 10.84 -8.02 10.70
CA TRP A 159 9.51 -8.54 10.97
C TRP A 159 9.37 -9.17 12.36
N HIS A 160 10.46 -9.70 12.93
CA HIS A 160 10.45 -10.29 14.27
C HIS A 160 10.09 -9.29 15.38
N ASN A 161 10.32 -7.99 15.15
CA ASN A 161 9.96 -6.92 16.09
C ASN A 161 8.69 -6.16 15.66
N CYS A 162 8.02 -6.61 14.61
CA CYS A 162 6.85 -5.96 14.05
C CYS A 162 5.57 -6.35 14.80
N LYS A 163 4.84 -5.36 15.32
CA LYS A 163 3.50 -5.58 15.88
C LYS A 163 2.42 -5.41 14.81
N VAL A 164 1.69 -6.48 14.51
CA VAL A 164 0.59 -6.44 13.55
C VAL A 164 -0.69 -5.91 14.20
N LEU A 165 -1.29 -4.90 13.59
CA LEU A 165 -2.59 -4.30 13.92
C LEU A 165 -3.54 -4.60 12.76
N LYS A 166 -4.79 -4.97 13.04
CA LYS A 166 -5.77 -5.35 12.00
C LYS A 166 -6.97 -4.42 12.00
N LEU A 167 -7.28 -3.84 10.84
CA LEU A 167 -8.58 -3.22 10.57
C LEU A 167 -9.50 -4.29 10.00
N THR A 168 -10.60 -4.57 10.70
CA THR A 168 -11.54 -5.65 10.34
C THR A 168 -12.87 -5.13 9.81
N LYS A 169 -13.24 -3.88 10.12
CA LYS A 169 -14.51 -3.29 9.68
C LYS A 169 -14.35 -2.68 8.29
N ASN A 170 -15.11 -3.17 7.31
CA ASN A 170 -15.20 -2.57 5.99
C ASN A 170 -16.15 -1.36 6.03
N MET A 171 -15.60 -0.17 5.86
CA MET A 171 -16.33 1.09 5.96
C MET A 171 -17.07 1.47 4.67
N ARG A 172 -16.74 0.84 3.53
CA ARG A 172 -17.46 1.06 2.26
C ARG A 172 -18.86 0.42 2.30
N LEU A 173 -19.00 -0.68 3.02
CA LEU A 173 -20.27 -1.40 3.17
C LEU A 173 -21.26 -0.72 4.12
N SER A 174 -20.81 0.28 4.90
CA SER A 174 -21.64 0.99 5.87
C SER A 174 -22.26 2.30 5.34
N LEU A 175 -22.07 2.63 4.06
CA LEU A 175 -22.48 3.91 3.47
C LEU A 175 -23.68 3.83 2.51
N GLY A 176 -24.35 2.69 2.41
CA GLY A 176 -25.53 2.54 1.53
C GLY A 176 -26.83 2.52 2.32
N GLU A 177 -27.76 3.43 2.05
CA GLU A 177 -29.14 3.44 2.55
C GLU A 177 -30.12 2.62 1.68
N ASN A 178 -29.62 1.74 0.81
CA ASN A 178 -30.44 1.05 -0.20
C ASN A 178 -30.56 -0.46 0.04
N ASN A 179 -31.66 -1.05 -0.44
CA ASN A 179 -32.08 -2.45 -0.25
C ASN A 179 -31.06 -3.56 -0.65
N ASN A 180 -29.90 -3.23 -1.22
CA ASN A 180 -28.88 -4.18 -1.70
C ASN A 180 -27.65 -4.35 -0.77
N ILE A 181 -27.69 -3.87 0.47
CA ILE A 181 -26.56 -4.02 1.43
C ILE A 181 -26.17 -5.48 1.63
N GLN A 182 -27.15 -6.40 1.64
CA GLN A 182 -26.89 -7.82 1.85
C GLN A 182 -26.16 -8.45 0.65
N GLU A 183 -26.52 -8.09 -0.57
CA GLU A 183 -25.83 -8.55 -1.78
C GLU A 183 -24.40 -8.01 -1.86
N LEU A 184 -24.19 -6.72 -1.54
CA LEU A 184 -22.85 -6.14 -1.45
C LEU A 184 -22.00 -6.80 -0.36
N ARG A 185 -22.59 -7.15 0.78
CA ARG A 185 -21.90 -7.86 1.86
C ARG A 185 -21.49 -9.26 1.41
N ASN A 186 -22.40 -10.01 0.79
CA ASN A 186 -22.11 -11.34 0.25
C ASN A 186 -21.00 -11.28 -0.81
N PHE A 187 -21.02 -10.26 -1.68
CA PHE A 187 -19.97 -10.03 -2.67
C PHE A 187 -18.62 -9.69 -2.03
N ALA A 188 -18.61 -8.83 -1.01
CA ALA A 188 -17.39 -8.51 -0.29
C ALA A 188 -16.81 -9.75 0.43
N GLU A 189 -17.65 -10.55 1.09
CA GLU A 189 -17.23 -11.82 1.71
C GLU A 189 -16.68 -12.80 0.68
N TRP A 190 -17.29 -12.90 -0.50
CA TRP A 190 -16.78 -13.70 -1.59
C TRP A 190 -15.39 -13.23 -2.07
N LEU A 191 -15.17 -11.92 -2.22
CA LEU A 191 -13.84 -11.37 -2.54
C LEU A 191 -12.79 -11.73 -1.48
N LEU A 192 -13.18 -11.77 -0.19
CA LEU A 192 -12.28 -12.20 0.88
C LEU A 192 -11.94 -13.66 0.76
N LYS A 193 -12.94 -14.52 0.50
CA LYS A 193 -12.71 -15.94 0.26
C LYS A 193 -11.76 -16.18 -0.92
N ILE A 194 -11.87 -15.42 -2.00
CA ILE A 194 -10.90 -15.47 -3.11
C ILE A 194 -9.50 -15.14 -2.61
N GLY A 195 -9.34 -14.00 -1.95
CA GLY A 195 -8.02 -13.55 -1.52
C GLY A 195 -7.38 -14.43 -0.45
N ASP A 196 -8.17 -15.17 0.31
CA ASP A 196 -7.71 -16.14 1.32
C ASP A 196 -7.57 -17.58 0.75
N ASP A 197 -7.78 -17.76 -0.57
CA ASP A 197 -7.75 -19.07 -1.27
C ASP A 197 -8.78 -20.09 -0.73
N LEU A 198 -9.92 -19.58 -0.28
CA LEU A 198 -11.06 -20.34 0.26
C LEU A 198 -12.28 -20.36 -0.69
N ALA A 199 -12.20 -19.65 -1.83
CA ALA A 199 -13.25 -19.65 -2.84
C ALA A 199 -12.93 -20.70 -3.90
N GLY A 200 -13.60 -21.85 -3.83
CA GLY A 200 -13.56 -22.87 -4.88
C GLY A 200 -13.59 -24.29 -4.32
N ASP A 201 -14.14 -25.21 -5.11
CA ASP A 201 -14.08 -26.64 -4.80
C ASP A 201 -12.72 -27.20 -5.23
N ILE A 202 -12.04 -27.91 -4.33
CA ILE A 202 -10.76 -28.53 -4.61
C ILE A 202 -11.04 -29.84 -5.38
N THR A 203 -11.03 -29.76 -6.70
CA THR A 203 -10.98 -30.94 -7.57
C THR A 203 -9.74 -30.86 -8.44
N ASP A 204 -8.86 -31.87 -8.32
CA ASP A 204 -7.71 -32.11 -9.18
C ASP A 204 -6.70 -30.95 -9.33
N GLY A 205 -6.40 -30.24 -8.24
CA GLY A 205 -5.36 -29.20 -8.22
C GLY A 205 -5.71 -27.94 -9.02
N LYS A 206 -6.98 -27.79 -9.46
CA LYS A 206 -7.52 -26.58 -10.07
C LYS A 206 -8.67 -26.05 -9.22
N SER A 207 -8.49 -24.88 -8.61
CA SER A 207 -9.58 -24.19 -7.92
C SER A 207 -10.52 -23.58 -8.94
N ILE A 208 -11.74 -24.11 -9.06
CA ILE A 208 -12.80 -23.52 -9.87
C ILE A 208 -13.55 -22.51 -9.00
N VAL A 209 -13.55 -21.25 -9.40
CA VAL A 209 -14.24 -20.18 -8.67
C VAL A 209 -15.49 -19.76 -9.44
N HIS A 210 -16.65 -19.84 -8.80
CA HIS A 210 -17.89 -19.32 -9.36
C HIS A 210 -17.93 -17.79 -9.23
N ILE A 211 -18.07 -17.10 -10.36
CA ILE A 211 -18.22 -15.64 -10.43
C ILE A 211 -19.67 -15.28 -10.03
N PRO A 212 -19.88 -14.41 -9.03
CA PRO A 212 -21.20 -13.96 -8.61
C PRO A 212 -21.91 -13.22 -9.74
N SER A 213 -23.23 -13.34 -9.79
CA SER A 213 -24.09 -12.62 -10.74
C SER A 213 -24.01 -11.09 -10.63
N LEU A 214 -23.44 -10.55 -9.55
CA LEU A 214 -23.15 -9.11 -9.41
C LEU A 214 -22.10 -8.61 -10.40
N ILE A 215 -21.19 -9.47 -10.88
CA ILE A 215 -20.24 -9.11 -11.92
C ILE A 215 -20.92 -9.35 -13.26
N LYS A 216 -21.36 -8.27 -13.91
CA LYS A 216 -21.94 -8.34 -15.26
C LYS A 216 -20.86 -8.82 -16.25
N SER A 217 -20.99 -10.05 -16.72
CA SER A 217 -20.23 -10.56 -17.87
C SER A 217 -21.16 -10.68 -19.07
N SER A 218 -21.28 -9.61 -19.85
CA SER A 218 -22.01 -9.63 -21.13
C SER A 218 -21.23 -8.81 -22.16
N GLU A 219 -21.52 -9.00 -23.45
CA GLU A 219 -20.91 -8.20 -24.53
C GLU A 219 -21.18 -6.69 -24.36
N ILE A 220 -22.30 -6.33 -23.70
CA ILE A 220 -22.70 -4.96 -23.38
C ILE A 220 -21.92 -4.39 -22.19
N ALA A 221 -21.20 -5.21 -21.42
CA ALA A 221 -20.51 -4.75 -20.21
C ALA A 221 -19.37 -3.76 -20.51
N LEU A 222 -18.80 -3.80 -21.71
CA LEU A 222 -17.81 -2.82 -22.15
C LEU A 222 -18.47 -1.47 -22.46
N ASP A 223 -19.59 -1.47 -23.19
CA ASP A 223 -20.34 -0.25 -23.50
C ASP A 223 -20.90 0.38 -22.21
N ASP A 224 -21.48 -0.44 -21.31
CA ASP A 224 -21.90 -0.02 -19.97
C ASP A 224 -20.74 0.64 -19.19
N LEU A 225 -19.52 0.08 -19.28
CA LEU A 225 -18.33 0.63 -18.61
C LEU A 225 -17.88 1.95 -19.26
N ILE A 226 -17.90 2.02 -20.59
CA ILE A 226 -17.55 3.23 -21.33
C ILE A 226 -18.54 4.34 -20.99
N ASP A 227 -19.83 4.06 -21.01
CA ASP A 227 -20.88 5.04 -20.67
C ASP A 227 -20.82 5.44 -19.19
N PHE A 228 -20.47 4.51 -18.29
CA PHE A 228 -20.28 4.81 -16.88
C PHE A 228 -19.10 5.78 -16.64
N VAL A 229 -17.97 5.57 -17.33
CA VAL A 229 -16.78 6.43 -17.16
C VAL A 229 -16.89 7.71 -17.99
N TYR A 230 -17.51 7.65 -19.17
CA TYR A 230 -17.62 8.72 -20.16
C TYR A 230 -19.09 8.96 -20.61
N PRO A 231 -19.96 9.44 -19.71
CA PRO A 231 -21.37 9.68 -20.04
C PRO A 231 -21.53 10.79 -21.09
N ASP A 232 -22.32 10.53 -22.12
CA ASP A 232 -22.57 11.45 -23.23
C ASP A 232 -21.27 11.94 -23.90
N MET A 233 -20.30 11.03 -24.11
CA MET A 233 -18.97 11.36 -24.63
C MET A 233 -19.02 12.24 -25.89
N LEU A 234 -19.88 11.90 -26.85
CA LEU A 234 -20.01 12.62 -28.13
C LEU A 234 -20.44 14.07 -27.93
N SER A 235 -21.33 14.34 -26.97
CA SER A 235 -21.84 15.68 -26.66
C SER A 235 -20.81 16.54 -25.91
N ASN A 236 -19.84 15.92 -25.25
CA ASN A 236 -18.86 16.58 -24.39
C ASN A 236 -17.45 16.68 -24.98
N LEU A 237 -17.27 16.32 -26.27
CA LEU A 237 -15.96 16.35 -26.96
C LEU A 237 -15.28 17.73 -26.93
N SER A 238 -16.07 18.81 -26.93
CA SER A 238 -15.58 20.20 -26.93
C SER A 238 -15.34 20.78 -25.53
N VAL A 239 -15.69 20.04 -24.47
CA VAL A 239 -15.57 20.51 -23.09
C VAL A 239 -14.16 20.26 -22.58
N GLU A 240 -13.38 21.33 -22.42
CA GLU A 240 -11.94 21.30 -22.12
C GLU A 240 -11.55 20.44 -20.90
N ASN A 241 -12.43 20.34 -19.90
CA ASN A 241 -12.17 19.61 -18.66
C ASN A 241 -12.80 18.22 -18.60
N TYR A 242 -13.61 17.83 -19.59
CA TYR A 242 -14.40 16.61 -19.53
C TYR A 242 -13.55 15.35 -19.33
N PHE A 243 -12.42 15.25 -20.03
CA PHE A 243 -11.53 14.09 -19.95
C PHE A 243 -10.52 14.15 -18.80
N LYS A 244 -10.35 15.30 -18.11
CA LYS A 244 -9.24 15.48 -17.14
C LYS A 244 -9.33 14.54 -15.93
N ASP A 245 -10.54 14.21 -15.50
CA ASP A 245 -10.78 13.37 -14.32
C ASP A 245 -11.28 11.96 -14.67
N ARG A 246 -11.09 11.50 -15.93
CA ARG A 246 -11.69 10.26 -16.44
C ARG A 246 -10.67 9.41 -17.18
N ALA A 247 -10.46 8.19 -16.70
CA ALA A 247 -9.59 7.21 -17.34
C ALA A 247 -10.08 5.79 -17.09
N ILE A 248 -10.08 4.97 -18.13
CA ILE A 248 -10.15 3.50 -18.01
C ILE A 248 -8.71 2.98 -18.11
N LEU A 249 -8.25 2.31 -17.06
CA LEU A 249 -6.93 1.68 -17.03
C LEU A 249 -7.10 0.18 -17.22
N ALA A 250 -6.55 -0.34 -18.32
CA ALA A 250 -6.48 -1.77 -18.57
C ALA A 250 -5.01 -2.24 -18.53
N PRO A 251 -4.70 -3.39 -17.93
CA PRO A 251 -3.37 -3.97 -18.03
C PRO A 251 -3.08 -4.32 -19.49
N SER A 252 -1.89 -3.94 -19.99
CA SER A 252 -1.43 -4.39 -21.31
C SER A 252 -1.15 -5.88 -21.24
N SER A 253 -2.03 -6.70 -21.82
CA SER A 253 -1.80 -8.13 -22.01
C SER A 253 -0.82 -8.38 -23.16
N SER A 254 0.40 -7.86 -23.06
CA SER A 254 1.53 -8.35 -23.86
C SER A 254 2.18 -9.53 -23.12
N ILE A 255 1.43 -10.63 -23.03
CA ILE A 255 2.03 -11.93 -22.73
C ILE A 255 2.84 -12.30 -23.98
N LYS A 256 4.11 -11.89 -24.01
CA LYS A 256 5.09 -12.52 -24.89
C LYS A 256 5.45 -13.85 -24.22
N GLY A 257 4.82 -14.91 -24.71
CA GLY A 257 5.27 -16.28 -24.46
C GLY A 257 6.67 -16.52 -24.99
#